data_AF-A0AAP9WNP4-F1
#
_entry.id   AF-A0AAP9WNP4-F1
#
_cell.length_a   1.000
_cell.length_b   1.000
_cell.length_c   1.000
_cell.angle_alpha   90.00
_cell.angle_beta   90.00
_cell.angle_gamma   90.00
#
_symmetry.space_group_name_H-M   'P 1'
#
loop_
_entity.id
_entity.type
_entity.pdbx_description
1 polymer ?
#
loop_
_entity_poly.entity_id
_entity_poly.type
_entity_poly.pdbx_seq_one_letter_code
_entity_poly.pdbx_strand_id
1 'polypeptide(L)'
;MTTEKEKKIKKQLSSLMGPRPGTQHLQVVQKNQDEDAEKISMLHISIETNIKNAIRNAIKIGELLIEKKSMLGHGKFIPWIATNLPFSERTAQRYIKLFENRDLLNTTPVSDLKSAYKLLSSTDHEEKEINPKEISKVDAKKLYKKFKAGEKIGSKDRGLIKEFLSNERERILSTAKTKVARIDEDIKSLS
;
A
#
# COMPACT_ATOMS: atom_id res chain seq x y z
N MET A 1 -62.73 51.92 18.58
CA MET A 1 -63.81 51.32 19.40
C MET A 1 -64.13 49.96 18.81
N THR A 2 -63.60 48.88 19.37
CA THR A 2 -63.85 47.51 18.88
C THR A 2 -65.28 47.10 19.21
N THR A 3 -65.99 46.55 18.23
CA THR A 3 -67.43 46.32 18.33
C THR A 3 -67.73 45.11 19.23
N GLU A 4 -68.85 45.15 19.94
CA GLU A 4 -69.26 44.12 20.91
C GLU A 4 -69.38 42.71 20.28
N LYS A 5 -69.59 42.67 18.96
CA LYS A 5 -69.57 41.46 18.12
C LYS A 5 -68.17 40.82 18.04
N GLU A 6 -67.12 41.61 17.87
CA GLU A 6 -65.73 41.10 17.80
C GLU A 6 -65.26 40.55 19.16
N LYS A 7 -65.70 41.16 20.25
CA LYS A 7 -65.39 40.71 21.62
C LYS A 7 -66.05 39.36 21.92
N LYS A 8 -67.28 39.15 21.42
CA LYS A 8 -68.02 37.89 21.57
C LYS A 8 -67.41 36.76 20.72
N ILE A 9 -66.98 37.06 19.50
CA ILE A 9 -66.27 36.12 18.61
C ILE A 9 -64.94 35.68 19.22
N LYS A 10 -64.13 36.62 19.73
CA LYS A 10 -62.86 36.29 20.42
C LYS A 10 -63.07 35.42 21.67
N LYS A 11 -64.14 35.66 22.44
CA LYS A 11 -64.50 34.88 23.63
C LYS A 11 -64.94 33.45 23.28
N GLN A 12 -65.68 33.26 22.18
CA GLN A 12 -66.06 31.93 21.71
C GLN A 12 -64.88 31.17 21.08
N LEU A 13 -64.00 31.84 20.34
CA LEU A 13 -62.76 31.25 19.83
C LEU A 13 -61.81 30.80 20.96
N SER A 14 -61.64 31.59 22.02
CA SER A 14 -60.84 31.20 23.18
C SER A 14 -61.45 30.03 23.98
N SER A 15 -62.78 29.86 23.92
CA SER A 15 -63.50 28.74 24.54
C SER A 15 -63.43 27.45 23.72
N LEU A 16 -63.31 27.55 22.40
CA LEU A 16 -63.11 26.40 21.49
C LEU A 16 -61.63 25.99 21.38
N MET A 17 -60.70 26.91 21.69
CA MET A 17 -59.25 26.71 21.67
C MET A 17 -58.58 26.85 23.05
N GLY A 18 -59.28 26.44 24.12
CA GLY A 18 -58.63 26.27 25.42
C GLY A 18 -57.45 25.28 25.30
N PRO A 19 -56.37 25.43 26.08
CA PRO A 19 -55.29 24.44 26.10
C PRO A 19 -55.91 23.09 26.42
N ARG A 20 -55.75 22.10 25.52
CA ARG A 20 -56.27 20.75 25.76
C ARG A 20 -55.70 20.26 27.10
N PRO A 21 -56.52 19.79 28.05
CA PRO A 21 -56.01 19.19 29.28
C PRO A 21 -55.20 17.96 28.85
N GLY A 22 -53.89 18.00 29.09
CA GLY A 22 -52.94 17.02 28.55
C GLY A 22 -51.87 17.59 27.62
N THR A 23 -51.95 18.88 27.25
CA THR A 23 -50.80 19.59 26.67
C THR A 23 -49.81 19.92 27.80
N GLN A 24 -49.21 18.88 28.39
CA GLN A 24 -47.99 19.05 29.15
C GLN A 24 -47.05 19.79 28.23
N HIS A 25 -46.64 20.99 28.68
CA HIS A 25 -45.57 21.82 28.15
C HIS A 25 -44.74 21.01 27.15
N LEU A 26 -44.87 21.28 25.84
CA LEU A 26 -43.83 20.86 24.90
C LEU A 26 -42.58 21.57 25.41
N GLN A 27 -41.86 20.89 26.30
CA GLN A 27 -40.46 21.14 26.51
C GLN A 27 -39.91 21.02 25.10
N VAL A 28 -39.60 22.17 24.50
CA VAL A 28 -38.64 22.21 23.40
C VAL A 28 -37.48 21.44 23.99
N VAL A 29 -37.33 20.18 23.55
CA VAL A 29 -36.27 19.30 24.02
C VAL A 29 -35.02 20.07 23.69
N GLN A 30 -34.46 20.73 24.70
CA GLN A 30 -33.18 21.37 24.57
C GLN A 30 -32.30 20.26 24.07
N LYS A 31 -31.83 20.42 22.84
CA LYS A 31 -30.88 19.53 22.23
C LYS A 31 -29.61 19.73 23.04
N ASN A 32 -29.55 19.09 24.21
CA ASN A 32 -28.36 18.89 25.02
C ASN A 32 -27.52 17.87 24.26
N GLN A 33 -27.14 18.23 23.04
CA GLN A 33 -25.96 17.68 22.44
C GLN A 33 -24.84 18.38 23.16
N ASP A 34 -24.21 17.62 24.03
CA ASP A 34 -22.91 17.94 24.57
C ASP A 34 -22.02 18.35 23.37
N GLU A 35 -21.78 19.66 23.22
CA GLU A 35 -21.00 20.21 22.10
C GLU A 35 -19.61 19.59 22.06
N ASP A 36 -19.07 19.20 23.21
CA ASP A 36 -17.79 18.54 23.30
C ASP A 36 -17.88 17.10 22.83
N ALA A 37 -18.98 16.39 23.11
CA ALA A 37 -19.24 15.08 22.53
C ALA A 37 -19.38 15.13 20.99
N GLU A 38 -20.00 16.18 20.44
CA GLU A 38 -20.06 16.37 18.98
C GLU A 38 -18.68 16.63 18.38
N LYS A 39 -17.89 17.52 18.99
CA LYS A 39 -16.51 17.80 18.55
C LYS A 39 -15.66 16.53 18.61
N ILE A 40 -15.77 15.74 19.68
CA ILE A 40 -15.05 14.46 19.85
C ILE A 40 -15.47 13.48 18.74
N SER A 41 -16.77 13.34 18.48
CA SER A 41 -17.29 12.47 17.42
C SER A 41 -16.79 12.89 16.03
N MET A 42 -16.80 14.18 15.73
CA MET A 42 -16.30 14.73 14.47
C MET A 42 -14.80 14.49 14.29
N LEU A 43 -14.00 14.70 15.34
CA LEU A 43 -12.56 14.40 15.32
C LEU A 43 -12.31 12.91 15.09
N HIS A 44 -13.08 12.03 15.73
CA HIS A 44 -12.99 10.59 15.53
C HIS A 44 -13.27 10.18 14.07
N ILE A 45 -14.37 10.65 13.48
CA ILE A 45 -14.72 10.39 12.08
C ILE A 45 -13.65 10.94 11.13
N SER A 46 -13.09 12.12 11.43
CA SER A 46 -12.00 12.69 10.65
C SER A 46 -10.75 11.82 10.68
N ILE A 47 -10.39 11.27 11.84
CA ILE A 47 -9.24 10.36 11.98
C ILE A 47 -9.47 9.09 11.17
N GLU A 48 -10.65 8.45 11.29
CA GLU A 48 -10.98 7.26 10.50
C GLU A 48 -10.89 7.51 9.00
N THR A 49 -11.42 8.65 8.56
CA THR A 49 -11.39 9.05 7.14
C THR A 49 -9.97 9.28 6.67
N ASN A 50 -9.14 9.95 7.48
CA ASN A 50 -7.73 10.18 7.18
C ASN A 50 -6.95 8.86 7.07
N ILE A 51 -7.21 7.89 7.94
CA ILE A 51 -6.60 6.55 7.87
C ILE A 51 -7.01 5.83 6.58
N LYS A 52 -8.31 5.82 6.24
CA LYS A 52 -8.81 5.23 4.99
C LYS A 52 -8.17 5.88 3.76
N ASN A 53 -8.05 7.21 3.77
CA ASN A 53 -7.39 7.97 2.71
C ASN A 53 -5.90 7.63 2.63
N ALA A 54 -5.21 7.52 3.76
CA ALA A 54 -3.79 7.14 3.82
C ALA A 54 -3.55 5.74 3.22
N ILE A 55 -4.41 4.76 3.52
CA ILE A 55 -4.33 3.41 2.94
C ILE A 55 -4.54 3.47 1.42
N ARG A 56 -5.55 4.19 0.94
CA ARG A 56 -5.76 4.36 -0.52
C ARG A 56 -4.56 5.02 -1.21
N ASN A 57 -3.99 6.06 -0.60
CA ASN A 57 -2.80 6.71 -1.12
C ASN A 57 -1.59 5.77 -1.14
N ALA A 58 -1.41 4.96 -0.10
CA ALA A 58 -0.35 3.97 -0.03
C ALA A 58 -0.46 2.89 -1.12
N ILE A 59 -1.69 2.42 -1.42
CA ILE A 59 -1.95 1.47 -2.52
C ILE A 59 -1.61 2.13 -3.86
N LYS A 60 -2.05 3.37 -4.07
CA LYS A 60 -1.76 4.13 -5.29
C LYS A 60 -0.27 4.40 -5.50
N ILE A 61 0.48 4.64 -4.42
CA ILE A 61 1.94 4.74 -4.49
C ILE A 61 2.55 3.40 -4.95
N GLY A 62 2.05 2.27 -4.45
CA GLY A 62 2.49 0.94 -4.86
C GLY A 62 2.28 0.67 -6.35
N GLU A 63 1.11 1.04 -6.87
CA GLU A 63 0.77 0.99 -8.30
C GLU A 63 1.80 1.75 -9.16
N LEU A 64 2.03 3.03 -8.84
CA LEU A 64 2.96 3.89 -9.57
C LEU A 64 4.40 3.35 -9.50
N LEU A 65 4.80 2.77 -8.38
CA LEU A 65 6.11 2.16 -8.23
C LEU A 65 6.29 0.92 -9.11
N ILE A 66 5.25 0.09 -9.27
CA ILE A 66 5.27 -1.08 -10.17
C ILE A 66 5.34 -0.62 -11.62
N GLU A 67 4.51 0.35 -12.01
CA GLU A 67 4.55 0.92 -13.35
C GLU A 67 5.95 1.48 -13.67
N LYS A 68 6.52 2.25 -12.74
CA LYS A 68 7.86 2.80 -12.91
C LYS A 68 8.95 1.73 -12.94
N LYS A 69 8.81 0.66 -12.15
CA LYS A 69 9.71 -0.50 -12.17
C LYS A 69 9.62 -1.27 -13.49
N SER A 70 8.46 -1.31 -14.14
CA SER A 70 8.30 -1.91 -15.47
C SER A 70 9.00 -1.06 -16.55
N MET A 71 8.87 0.26 -16.47
CA MET A 71 9.55 1.20 -17.38
C MET A 71 11.07 1.22 -17.18
N LEU A 72 11.54 1.12 -15.94
CA LEU A 72 12.95 1.11 -15.57
C LEU A 72 13.45 -0.33 -15.54
N GLY A 73 14.10 -0.79 -16.61
CA GLY A 73 14.67 -2.14 -16.70
C GLY A 73 15.52 -2.57 -15.48
N HIS A 74 15.70 -3.89 -15.33
CA HIS A 74 16.31 -4.52 -14.16
C HIS A 74 17.59 -3.81 -13.67
N GLY A 75 17.65 -3.48 -12.37
CA GLY A 75 18.80 -2.87 -11.70
C GLY A 75 18.81 -1.33 -11.65
N LYS A 76 17.99 -0.63 -12.44
CA LYS A 76 17.91 0.85 -12.41
C LYS A 76 16.90 1.41 -11.40
N PHE A 77 16.03 0.55 -10.87
CA PHE A 77 14.95 0.95 -9.97
C PHE A 77 15.45 1.44 -8.59
N ILE A 78 16.41 0.74 -7.98
CA ILE A 78 16.94 1.10 -6.65
C ILE A 78 17.67 2.46 -6.66
N PRO A 79 18.59 2.72 -7.61
CA PRO A 79 19.23 4.04 -7.72
C PRO A 79 18.22 5.16 -7.98
N TRP A 80 17.15 4.88 -8.74
CA TRP A 80 16.10 5.86 -9.01
C TRP A 80 15.33 6.23 -7.73
N ILE A 81 14.94 5.25 -6.90
CA ILE A 81 14.26 5.53 -5.62
C ILE A 81 15.13 6.43 -4.74
N ALA A 82 16.41 6.06 -4.57
CA ALA A 82 17.33 6.81 -3.69
C ALA A 82 17.54 8.27 -4.13
N THR A 83 17.38 8.56 -5.42
CA THR A 83 17.59 9.90 -5.97
C THR A 83 16.31 10.73 -6.06
N ASN A 84 15.16 10.09 -6.32
CA ASN A 84 13.92 10.80 -6.69
C ASN A 84 12.87 10.81 -5.57
N LEU A 85 13.00 9.97 -4.55
CA LEU A 85 11.96 9.80 -3.54
C LEU A 85 12.50 10.09 -2.12
N PRO A 86 11.68 10.67 -1.23
CA PRO A 86 12.08 11.02 0.13
C PRO A 86 12.12 9.82 1.09
N PHE A 87 12.02 8.59 0.58
CA PHE A 87 11.92 7.38 1.39
C PHE A 87 12.79 6.23 0.86
N SER A 88 13.08 5.29 1.76
CA SER A 88 13.96 4.15 1.46
C SER A 88 13.34 3.13 0.50
N GLU A 89 14.18 2.32 -0.14
CA GLU A 89 13.76 1.15 -0.92
C GLU A 89 12.82 0.24 -0.12
N ARG A 90 13.09 0.04 1.18
CA ARG A 90 12.25 -0.77 2.07
C ARG A 90 10.83 -0.22 2.17
N THR A 91 10.68 1.09 2.19
CA THR A 91 9.37 1.76 2.20
C THR A 91 8.68 1.59 0.84
N ALA A 92 9.41 1.75 -0.26
CA ALA A 92 8.89 1.50 -1.60
C ALA A 92 8.36 0.07 -1.77
N GLN A 93 9.13 -0.93 -1.33
CA GLN A 93 8.72 -2.34 -1.36
C GLN A 93 7.46 -2.60 -0.53
N ARG A 94 7.30 -1.92 0.62
CA ARG A 94 6.07 -2.01 1.43
C ARG A 94 4.85 -1.49 0.70
N TYR A 95 4.97 -0.38 -0.04
CA TYR A 95 3.86 0.12 -0.86
C TYR A 95 3.51 -0.82 -2.02
N ILE A 96 4.53 -1.36 -2.70
CA ILE A 96 4.33 -2.37 -3.75
C ILE A 96 3.56 -3.58 -3.21
N LYS A 97 4.01 -4.14 -2.08
CA LYS A 97 3.31 -5.26 -1.42
C LYS A 97 1.85 -4.92 -1.06
N LEU A 98 1.61 -3.71 -0.59
CA LEU A 98 0.26 -3.25 -0.24
C LEU A 98 -0.66 -3.21 -1.47
N PHE A 99 -0.12 -2.82 -2.63
CA PHE A 99 -0.84 -2.85 -3.90
C PHE A 99 -1.06 -4.29 -4.40
N GLU A 100 -0.03 -5.14 -4.38
CA GLU A 100 -0.16 -6.55 -4.78
C GLU A 100 -1.23 -7.28 -3.96
N ASN A 101 -1.34 -6.97 -2.67
CA ASN A 101 -2.30 -7.57 -1.73
C ASN A 101 -3.58 -6.73 -1.53
N ARG A 102 -3.88 -5.78 -2.42
CA ARG A 102 -5.07 -4.90 -2.31
C ARG A 102 -6.40 -5.66 -2.20
N ASP A 103 -6.47 -6.85 -2.80
CA ASP A 103 -7.68 -7.67 -2.82
C ASP A 103 -7.98 -8.29 -1.43
N LEU A 104 -6.94 -8.59 -0.64
CA LEU A 104 -7.08 -9.01 0.76
C LEU A 104 -7.52 -7.85 1.68
N LEU A 105 -7.09 -6.63 1.37
CA LEU A 105 -7.46 -5.42 2.12
C LEU A 105 -8.91 -4.99 1.87
N ASN A 106 -9.48 -5.29 0.71
CA ASN A 106 -10.89 -5.05 0.42
C ASN A 106 -11.84 -5.99 1.18
N THR A 107 -11.32 -7.13 1.63
CA THR A 107 -12.12 -8.20 2.28
C THR A 107 -12.10 -8.07 3.81
N THR A 108 -11.15 -7.33 4.38
CA THR A 108 -11.00 -7.13 5.82
C THR A 108 -11.16 -5.65 6.17
N PRO A 109 -12.03 -5.27 7.13
CA PRO A 109 -12.16 -3.88 7.56
C PRO A 109 -10.93 -3.47 8.36
N VAL A 110 -9.86 -3.10 7.66
CA VAL A 110 -8.61 -2.72 8.33
C VAL A 110 -8.78 -1.32 8.90
N SER A 111 -8.94 -1.25 10.22
CA SER A 111 -9.25 -0.03 10.95
C SER A 111 -8.02 0.86 11.20
N ASP A 112 -6.81 0.35 10.93
CA ASP A 112 -5.56 1.07 11.15
C ASP A 112 -4.48 0.64 10.14
N LEU A 113 -3.65 1.58 9.70
CA LEU A 113 -2.55 1.32 8.78
C LEU A 113 -1.53 0.36 9.43
N LYS A 114 -1.36 0.44 10.75
CA LYS A 114 -0.49 -0.48 11.51
C LYS A 114 -1.02 -1.89 11.55
N SER A 115 -2.35 -2.09 11.63
CA SER A 115 -2.95 -3.43 11.55
C SER A 115 -2.92 -3.98 10.13
N ALA A 116 -3.01 -3.14 9.09
CA ALA A 116 -2.75 -3.55 7.70
C ALA A 116 -1.31 -4.07 7.52
N TYR A 117 -0.32 -3.30 8.01
CA TYR A 117 1.07 -3.75 8.00
C TYR A 117 1.30 -4.99 8.87
N LYS A 118 0.61 -5.09 10.01
CA LYS A 118 0.72 -6.26 10.89
C LYS A 118 0.19 -7.51 10.20
N LEU A 119 -0.97 -7.44 9.55
CA LEU A 119 -1.57 -8.53 8.78
C LEU A 119 -0.60 -9.03 7.68
N LEU A 120 0.01 -8.08 6.96
CA LEU A 120 1.02 -8.34 5.93
C LEU A 120 2.38 -8.81 6.49
N SER A 121 2.67 -8.54 7.76
CA SER A 121 3.87 -9.03 8.44
C SER A 121 3.66 -10.37 9.14
N SER A 122 2.44 -10.70 9.55
CA SER A 122 2.11 -12.04 10.07
C SER A 122 2.11 -13.11 8.98
N THR A 123 2.02 -12.70 7.72
CA THR A 123 2.33 -13.54 6.55
C THR A 123 3.84 -13.60 6.24
N ASP A 124 4.74 -12.94 6.98
CA ASP A 124 6.20 -12.97 6.73
C ASP A 124 6.84 -14.36 7.01
N HIS A 125 6.07 -15.38 7.41
CA HIS A 125 6.55 -16.76 7.42
C HIS A 125 6.30 -17.55 6.13
N GLU A 126 5.52 -17.02 5.18
CA GLU A 126 5.42 -17.63 3.85
C GLU A 126 5.83 -16.62 2.77
N GLU A 127 7.08 -16.83 2.36
CA GLU A 127 7.50 -16.75 0.97
C GLU A 127 7.40 -15.36 0.32
N LYS A 128 8.52 -14.62 0.45
CA LYS A 128 9.10 -14.02 -0.75
C LYS A 128 8.88 -15.02 -1.90
N GLU A 129 8.33 -14.61 -3.03
CA GLU A 129 8.65 -15.29 -4.29
C GLU A 129 10.14 -15.06 -4.56
N ILE A 130 10.98 -15.70 -3.73
CA ILE A 130 12.35 -15.98 -4.10
C ILE A 130 12.15 -17.07 -5.13
N ASN A 131 12.20 -16.67 -6.39
CA ASN A 131 12.43 -17.60 -7.47
C ASN A 131 13.52 -18.58 -6.97
N PRO A 132 13.28 -19.90 -6.92
CA PRO A 132 14.25 -20.84 -6.36
C PRO A 132 15.66 -20.73 -6.99
N LYS A 133 15.73 -20.13 -8.19
CA LYS A 133 16.96 -19.76 -8.88
C LYS A 133 17.74 -18.57 -8.27
N GLU A 134 17.10 -17.65 -7.57
CA GLU A 134 17.78 -16.49 -6.94
C GLU A 134 18.40 -16.82 -5.59
N ILE A 135 17.74 -17.63 -4.75
CA ILE A 135 18.34 -18.14 -3.50
C ILE A 135 19.63 -18.91 -3.82
N SER A 136 19.52 -19.86 -4.75
CA SER A 136 20.66 -20.70 -5.17
C SER A 136 21.81 -19.90 -5.80
N LYS A 137 21.51 -18.83 -6.56
CA LYS A 137 22.55 -17.92 -7.09
C LYS A 137 23.25 -17.10 -6.01
N VAL A 138 22.51 -16.59 -5.01
CA VAL A 138 23.09 -15.80 -3.92
C VAL A 138 24.00 -16.68 -3.04
N ASP A 139 23.58 -17.92 -2.79
CA ASP A 139 24.36 -18.87 -2.00
C ASP A 139 25.57 -19.40 -2.78
N ALA A 140 25.43 -19.71 -4.07
CA ALA A 140 26.55 -20.13 -4.91
C ALA A 140 27.61 -19.03 -5.07
N LYS A 141 27.20 -17.74 -5.18
CA LYS A 141 28.15 -16.62 -5.27
C LYS A 141 28.93 -16.40 -3.97
N LYS A 142 28.28 -16.60 -2.81
CA LYS A 142 28.95 -16.57 -1.50
C LYS A 142 29.95 -17.72 -1.36
N LEU A 143 29.53 -18.94 -1.73
CA LEU A 143 30.38 -20.13 -1.72
C LEU A 143 31.60 -19.96 -2.65
N TYR A 144 31.41 -19.39 -3.84
CA TYR A 144 32.51 -19.08 -4.76
C TYR A 144 33.52 -18.07 -4.18
N LYS A 145 33.03 -17.04 -3.47
CA LYS A 145 33.91 -16.06 -2.82
C LYS A 145 34.78 -16.72 -1.75
N LYS A 146 34.18 -17.60 -0.94
CA LYS A 146 34.90 -18.41 0.06
C LYS A 146 35.93 -19.35 -0.58
N PHE A 147 35.58 -19.96 -1.72
CA PHE A 147 36.50 -20.81 -2.47
C PHE A 147 37.72 -20.04 -2.96
N LYS A 148 37.47 -18.86 -3.53
CA LYS A 148 38.54 -17.97 -4.01
C LYS A 148 39.41 -17.43 -2.87
N ALA A 149 38.86 -17.36 -1.65
CA ALA A 149 39.60 -16.99 -0.44
C ALA A 149 40.39 -18.16 0.18
N GLY A 150 40.33 -19.37 -0.38
CA GLY A 150 41.08 -20.54 0.09
C GLY A 150 40.43 -21.31 1.24
N GLU A 151 39.16 -21.04 1.56
CA GLU A 151 38.43 -21.76 2.61
C GLU A 151 38.16 -23.23 2.20
N LYS A 152 38.17 -24.14 3.19
CA LYS A 152 37.79 -25.55 2.98
C LYS A 152 36.29 -25.64 2.75
N ILE A 153 35.92 -26.13 1.58
CA ILE A 153 34.52 -26.25 1.13
C ILE A 153 34.13 -27.72 1.01
N GLY A 154 32.90 -28.04 1.42
CA GLY A 154 32.35 -29.40 1.37
C GLY A 154 32.13 -29.91 -0.06
N SER A 155 32.04 -31.22 -0.23
CA SER A 155 31.88 -31.85 -1.56
C SER A 155 30.60 -31.38 -2.29
N LYS A 156 29.48 -31.24 -1.55
CA LYS A 156 28.20 -30.75 -2.10
C LYS A 156 28.30 -29.28 -2.57
N ASP A 157 28.96 -28.44 -1.79
CA ASP A 157 29.16 -27.02 -2.09
C ASP A 157 30.05 -26.81 -3.32
N ARG A 158 31.04 -27.70 -3.55
CA ARG A 158 31.86 -27.68 -4.78
C ARG A 158 31.02 -27.98 -6.02
N GLY A 159 30.04 -28.88 -5.92
CA GLY A 159 29.07 -29.14 -6.98
C GLY A 159 28.28 -27.88 -7.35
N LEU A 160 27.72 -27.19 -6.35
CA LEU A 160 26.97 -25.95 -6.52
C LEU A 160 27.81 -24.82 -7.13
N ILE A 161 29.06 -24.66 -6.68
CA ILE A 161 29.98 -23.68 -7.27
C ILE A 161 30.28 -24.04 -8.73
N LYS A 162 30.51 -25.32 -9.04
CA LYS A 162 30.82 -25.78 -10.41
C LYS A 162 29.65 -25.51 -11.36
N GLU A 163 28.44 -25.82 -10.94
CA GLU A 163 27.23 -25.56 -11.73
C GLU A 163 27.02 -24.05 -11.94
N PHE A 164 27.19 -23.25 -10.89
CA PHE A 164 27.13 -21.79 -10.99
C PHE A 164 28.16 -21.22 -11.98
N LEU A 165 29.42 -21.66 -11.90
CA LEU A 165 30.48 -21.20 -12.80
C LEU A 165 30.26 -21.65 -14.25
N SER A 166 29.73 -22.86 -14.47
CA SER A 166 29.38 -23.34 -15.81
C SER A 166 28.26 -22.49 -16.43
N ASN A 167 27.20 -22.23 -15.67
CA ASN A 167 26.09 -21.39 -16.13
C ASN A 167 26.53 -19.94 -16.40
N GLU A 168 27.39 -19.38 -15.54
CA GLU A 168 27.93 -18.03 -15.74
C GLU A 168 28.85 -17.98 -16.97
N ARG A 169 29.68 -19.01 -17.20
CA ARG A 169 30.51 -19.14 -18.40
C ARG A 169 29.66 -19.17 -19.67
N GLU A 170 28.60 -19.98 -19.71
CA GLU A 170 27.73 -20.08 -20.87
C GLU A 170 27.04 -18.75 -21.20
N ARG A 171 26.61 -18.03 -20.17
CA ARG A 171 26.03 -16.69 -20.31
C ARG A 171 27.03 -15.68 -20.89
N ILE A 172 28.27 -15.71 -20.41
CA ILE A 172 29.33 -14.83 -20.93
C ILE A 172 29.63 -15.19 -22.39
N LEU A 173 29.70 -16.49 -22.72
CA LEU A 173 29.94 -16.94 -24.10
C LEU A 173 28.80 -16.56 -25.05
N SER A 174 27.54 -16.71 -24.64
CA SER A 174 26.41 -16.34 -25.50
C SER A 174 26.35 -14.84 -25.75
N THR A 175 26.60 -14.02 -24.72
CA THR A 175 26.68 -12.56 -24.84
C THR A 175 27.89 -12.10 -25.66
N ALA A 176 29.04 -12.76 -25.53
CA ALA A 176 30.20 -12.50 -26.38
C ALA A 176 29.93 -12.86 -27.84
N LYS A 177 29.36 -14.05 -28.10
CA LYS A 177 28.98 -14.49 -29.46
C LYS A 177 28.02 -13.52 -30.14
N THR A 178 27.01 -13.04 -29.43
CA THR A 178 26.06 -12.05 -29.99
C THR A 178 26.74 -10.72 -30.27
N LYS A 179 27.68 -10.28 -29.43
CA LYS A 179 28.47 -9.07 -29.71
C LYS A 179 29.37 -9.23 -30.93
N VAL A 180 30.03 -10.37 -31.07
CA VAL A 180 30.89 -10.68 -32.23
C VAL A 180 30.05 -10.73 -33.51
N ALA A 181 28.91 -11.41 -33.50
CA ALA A 181 28.02 -11.48 -34.66
C ALA A 181 27.56 -10.10 -35.15
N ARG A 182 27.29 -9.16 -34.22
CA ARG A 182 26.98 -7.76 -34.59
C ARG A 182 28.16 -7.07 -35.27
N ILE A 183 29.37 -7.25 -34.76
CA ILE A 183 30.58 -6.70 -35.38
C ILE A 183 30.77 -7.31 -36.78
N ASP A 184 30.52 -8.61 -36.94
CA ASP A 184 30.63 -9.29 -38.23
C ASP A 184 29.57 -8.78 -39.23
N GLU A 185 28.34 -8.50 -38.77
CA GLU A 185 27.31 -7.85 -39.58
C GLU A 185 27.73 -6.44 -40.00
N ASP A 186 28.26 -5.64 -39.08
CA ASP A 186 28.77 -4.30 -39.37
C ASP A 186 29.92 -4.36 -40.40
N ILE A 187 30.86 -5.29 -40.24
CA ILE A 187 31.96 -5.53 -41.21
C ILE A 187 31.40 -5.90 -42.59
N LYS A 188 30.42 -6.80 -42.63
CA LYS A 188 29.80 -7.23 -43.90
C LYS A 188 29.05 -6.09 -44.58
N SER A 189 28.45 -5.16 -43.82
CA SER A 189 27.77 -3.99 -44.37
C SER A 189 28.72 -2.98 -45.03
N LEU A 190 30.01 -3.04 -44.69
CA LEU A 190 31.07 -2.18 -45.21
C LEU A 190 31.84 -2.80 -46.39
N SER A 191 31.51 -4.04 -46.79
CA SER A 191 32.13 -4.81 -47.89
C SER A 191 31.17 -4.92 -49.06
#